data_AF-A0A7Y4Y035-F1
#
_entry.id   AF-A0A7Y4Y035-F1
#
_cell.length_a   1.000
_cell.length_b   1.000
_cell.length_c   1.000
_cell.angle_alpha   90.00
_cell.angle_beta   90.00
_cell.angle_gamma   90.00
#
_symmetry.space_group_name_H-M   'P 1'
#
loop_
_entity.id
_entity.type
_entity.pdbx_description
1 polymer ?
#
loop_
_entity_poly.entity_id
_entity_poly.type
_entity_poly.pdbx_seq_one_letter_code
_entity_poly.pdbx_strand_id
1 'polypeptide(L)'
;MKTTKFNTIFMLGVLVATSFAQAEEAEFNPANSQLIIPQVKVGTAHVYNAKLLFDGTDNFKLQSFDTVPPANDTVPPTGAAALEQWLAKGSYKSWHCEASVHAGATGSPHGTVRICTNPTLATAKAAPYPAGSAGVKELYTDGKLSGFSVYVKTKEGEGKGNWYWYQKGMADSIDAEACEGCHAKAIDRVFVRVNQ
;
A
#
# COMPACT_ATOMS: atom_id res chain seq x y z
N MET A 1 16.14 -11.58 -21.25
CA MET A 1 16.24 -10.28 -20.56
C MET A 1 16.91 -10.54 -19.22
N LYS A 2 18.12 -10.04 -19.00
CA LYS A 2 18.97 -10.39 -17.85
C LYS A 2 18.48 -9.65 -16.61
N THR A 3 18.20 -10.38 -15.54
CA THR A 3 18.00 -9.85 -14.19
C THR A 3 19.33 -9.33 -13.66
N THR A 4 19.55 -8.02 -13.74
CA THR A 4 20.68 -7.37 -13.07
C THR A 4 20.31 -7.21 -11.61
N LYS A 5 20.85 -8.09 -10.75
CA LYS A 5 20.87 -7.87 -9.31
C LYS A 5 21.76 -6.65 -9.04
N PHE A 6 21.18 -5.52 -8.67
CA PHE A 6 21.92 -4.38 -8.13
C PHE A 6 22.45 -4.76 -6.74
N ASN A 7 23.60 -5.45 -6.71
CA ASN A 7 24.41 -5.51 -5.51
C ASN A 7 25.02 -4.11 -5.31
N THR A 8 24.75 -3.53 -4.13
CA THR A 8 25.50 -2.42 -3.55
C THR A 8 25.20 -1.03 -4.16
N ILE A 9 24.14 -0.39 -3.69
CA ILE A 9 24.02 1.08 -3.72
C ILE A 9 24.93 1.64 -2.62
N PHE A 10 26.19 1.90 -2.96
CA PHE A 10 27.10 2.73 -2.17
C PHE A 10 27.30 4.03 -2.96
N MET A 11 26.50 5.05 -2.66
CA MET A 11 26.88 6.47 -2.69
C MET A 11 25.67 7.28 -2.18
N LEU A 12 25.49 7.30 -0.86
CA LEU A 12 24.74 8.36 -0.18
C LEU A 12 25.78 9.32 0.38
N GLY A 13 26.10 10.36 -0.39
CA GLY A 13 27.01 11.42 0.02
C GLY A 13 26.34 12.37 1.01
N VAL A 14 26.68 12.15 2.29
CA VAL A 14 26.60 13.10 3.42
C VAL A 14 25.25 13.22 4.15
N LEU A 15 25.28 12.71 5.39
CA LEU A 15 24.38 12.93 6.54
C LEU A 15 23.11 12.07 6.70
N VAL A 16 23.25 10.74 6.70
CA VAL A 16 22.54 9.92 7.71
C VAL A 16 23.57 8.99 8.36
N ALA A 17 24.19 9.48 9.43
CA ALA A 17 25.11 8.69 10.24
C ALA A 17 24.36 7.52 10.91
N THR A 18 24.83 6.30 10.62
CA THR A 18 24.87 5.17 11.57
C THR A 18 23.60 4.81 12.36
N SER A 19 22.42 4.89 11.74
CA SER A 19 21.18 4.32 12.32
C SER A 19 20.37 3.61 11.24
N PHE A 20 20.54 2.29 11.16
CA PHE A 20 19.71 1.27 10.50
C PHE A 20 18.48 1.74 9.68
N ALA A 21 18.68 2.31 8.50
CA ALA A 21 17.61 2.37 7.50
C ALA A 21 17.57 1.02 6.79
N GLN A 22 16.70 0.11 7.25
CA GLN A 22 16.34 -1.10 6.53
C GLN A 22 15.19 -0.73 5.57
N ALA A 23 15.48 -0.66 4.27
CA ALA A 23 14.45 -0.62 3.24
C ALA A 23 14.31 -2.03 2.69
N GLU A 24 13.10 -2.59 2.73
CA GLU A 24 12.92 -4.00 2.37
C GLU A 24 12.80 -4.21 0.86
N GLU A 25 12.20 -3.30 0.08
CA GLU A 25 12.16 -3.40 -1.39
C GLU A 25 12.02 -2.00 -2.02
N ALA A 26 13.02 -1.54 -2.78
CA ALA A 26 12.94 -0.28 -3.54
C ALA A 26 12.50 -0.57 -4.99
N GLU A 27 11.53 0.18 -5.51
CA GLU A 27 10.99 0.01 -6.87
C GLU A 27 11.40 1.18 -7.77
N PHE A 28 12.04 0.87 -8.91
CA PHE A 28 12.35 1.87 -9.93
C PHE A 28 11.27 1.90 -11.02
N ASN A 29 10.62 3.04 -11.18
CA ASN A 29 9.71 3.33 -12.28
C ASN A 29 10.47 4.03 -13.43
N PRO A 30 10.76 3.32 -14.54
CA PRO A 30 11.51 3.88 -15.66
C PRO A 30 10.72 4.92 -16.46
N ALA A 31 9.38 4.89 -16.41
CA ALA A 31 8.54 5.79 -17.21
C ALA A 31 8.67 7.26 -16.76
N ASN A 32 9.05 7.49 -15.51
CA ASN A 32 9.21 8.81 -14.92
C ASN A 32 10.53 8.99 -14.15
N SER A 33 11.47 8.06 -14.31
CA SER A 33 12.80 8.10 -13.68
C SER A 33 12.74 8.23 -12.15
N GLN A 34 11.78 7.54 -11.52
CA GLN A 34 11.57 7.61 -10.07
C GLN A 34 11.97 6.30 -9.39
N LEU A 35 12.66 6.42 -8.26
CA LEU A 35 12.89 5.33 -7.31
C LEU A 35 12.01 5.58 -6.09
N ILE A 36 11.09 4.65 -5.82
CA ILE A 36 10.19 4.69 -4.66
C ILE A 36 10.76 3.71 -3.63
N ILE A 37 11.00 4.23 -2.43
CA ILE A 37 11.47 3.43 -1.30
C ILE A 37 10.36 3.47 -0.24
N PRO A 38 9.52 2.43 -0.16
CA PRO A 38 8.48 2.34 0.85
C PRO A 38 9.08 2.04 2.22
N GLN A 39 8.37 2.48 3.26
CA GLN A 39 8.63 2.12 4.66
C GLN A 39 10.07 2.40 5.17
N VAL A 40 10.71 3.49 4.70
CA VAL A 40 11.99 3.95 5.23
C VAL A 40 11.83 4.29 6.71
N LYS A 41 12.46 3.49 7.58
CA LYS A 41 12.49 3.74 9.02
C LYS A 41 13.54 4.81 9.33
N VAL A 42 13.15 5.87 10.02
CA VAL A 42 14.06 6.87 10.58
C VAL A 42 13.82 6.92 12.09
N GLY A 43 14.81 6.42 12.84
CA GLY A 43 14.63 6.17 14.27
C GLY A 43 13.62 5.05 14.55
N THR A 44 13.05 5.03 15.76
CA THR A 44 12.16 3.95 16.22
C THR A 44 10.68 4.22 15.95
N ALA A 45 10.30 5.47 15.66
CA ALA A 45 8.89 5.90 15.68
C ALA A 45 8.35 6.36 14.32
N HIS A 46 9.21 6.57 13.32
CA HIS A 46 8.79 7.19 12.07
C HIS A 46 9.12 6.31 10.87
N VAL A 47 8.09 6.13 10.04
CA VAL A 47 8.14 5.36 8.81
C VAL A 47 7.72 6.27 7.67
N TYR A 48 8.50 6.29 6.59
CA TYR A 48 8.31 7.20 5.49
C TYR A 48 8.25 6.46 4.16
N ASN A 49 7.52 7.00 3.21
CA ASN A 49 7.73 6.70 1.80
C ASN A 49 8.68 7.75 1.24
N ALA A 50 9.85 7.31 0.79
CA ALA A 50 10.79 8.19 0.10
C ALA A 50 10.59 8.06 -1.40
N LYS A 51 10.58 9.20 -2.08
CA LYS A 51 10.57 9.26 -3.53
C LYS A 51 11.82 9.97 -3.99
N LEU A 52 12.60 9.31 -4.82
CA LEU A 52 13.83 9.84 -5.40
C LEU A 52 13.66 10.00 -6.91
N LEU A 53 14.16 11.10 -7.48
CA LEU A 53 14.23 11.33 -8.92
C LEU A 53 15.65 11.10 -9.42
N PHE A 54 15.80 10.29 -10.45
CA PHE A 54 17.06 10.20 -11.18
C PHE A 54 17.25 11.45 -12.03
N ASP A 55 18.41 12.11 -11.89
CA ASP A 55 18.67 13.38 -12.59
C ASP A 55 19.40 13.22 -13.93
N GLY A 56 19.65 11.99 -14.36
CA GLY A 56 20.34 11.69 -15.62
C GLY A 56 21.87 11.72 -15.51
N THR A 57 22.44 12.01 -14.34
CA THR A 57 23.89 12.10 -14.10
C THR A 57 24.40 11.07 -13.09
N ASP A 58 23.72 9.92 -13.01
CA ASP A 58 23.95 8.86 -12.02
C ASP A 58 23.61 9.25 -10.57
N ASN A 59 22.89 10.36 -10.37
CA ASN A 59 22.47 10.82 -9.05
C ASN A 59 20.95 10.71 -8.86
N PHE A 60 20.56 10.48 -7.60
CA PHE A 60 19.18 10.53 -7.14
C PHE A 60 18.95 11.76 -6.26
N LYS A 61 17.93 12.55 -6.56
CA LYS A 61 17.48 13.67 -5.73
C LYS A 61 16.24 13.29 -4.95
N LEU A 62 16.22 13.57 -3.65
CA LEU A 62 15.02 13.42 -2.84
C LEU A 62 13.92 14.34 -3.38
N GLN A 63 12.84 13.74 -3.89
CA GLN A 63 11.67 14.46 -4.36
C GLN A 63 10.64 14.63 -3.23
N SER A 64 10.38 13.57 -2.47
CA SER A 64 9.49 13.63 -1.31
C SER A 64 9.88 12.63 -0.23
N PHE A 65 9.55 12.98 1.01
CA PHE A 65 9.76 12.15 2.19
C PHE A 65 8.54 12.26 3.08
N ASP A 66 7.56 11.43 2.79
CA ASP A 66 6.22 11.58 3.33
C ASP A 66 6.03 10.61 4.50
N THR A 67 5.55 11.12 5.63
CA THR A 67 5.19 10.29 6.78
C THR A 67 4.08 9.33 6.36
N VAL A 68 4.29 8.05 6.61
CA VAL A 68 3.25 7.02 6.49
C VAL A 68 2.81 6.66 7.90
N PRO A 69 1.50 6.48 8.14
CA PRO A 69 1.04 5.87 9.39
C PRO A 69 1.82 4.57 9.65
N PRO A 70 2.43 4.40 10.83
CA PRO A 70 3.27 3.25 11.11
C PRO A 70 2.44 1.97 11.06
N ALA A 71 2.98 0.94 10.40
CA ALA A 71 2.35 -0.37 10.33
C ALA A 71 2.18 -0.97 11.73
N ASN A 72 1.01 -1.55 11.99
CA ASN A 72 0.64 -2.25 13.22
C ASN A 72 -0.55 -3.19 12.94
N ASP A 73 -1.25 -3.67 13.96
CA ASP A 73 -2.40 -4.57 13.75
C ASP A 73 -3.65 -3.90 13.14
N THR A 74 -3.75 -2.56 13.18
CA THR A 74 -4.85 -1.78 12.62
C THR A 74 -4.49 -1.05 11.34
N VAL A 75 -3.20 -0.85 11.05
CA VAL A 75 -2.68 -0.28 9.80
C VAL A 75 -1.72 -1.29 9.17
N PRO A 76 -2.07 -1.91 8.04
CA PRO A 76 -1.21 -2.91 7.42
C PRO A 76 0.03 -2.23 6.81
N PRO A 77 1.18 -2.92 6.78
CA PRO A 77 2.36 -2.39 6.09
C PRO A 77 2.11 -2.31 4.57
N THR A 78 2.83 -1.41 3.91
CA THR A 78 2.92 -1.36 2.43
C THR A 78 4.13 -2.17 1.95
N GLY A 79 4.06 -2.69 0.73
CA GLY A 79 5.08 -3.57 0.14
C GLY A 79 4.72 -5.05 0.33
N ALA A 80 4.77 -5.83 -0.75
CA ALA A 80 4.28 -7.21 -0.78
C ALA A 80 4.90 -8.10 0.31
N ALA A 81 6.21 -8.07 0.49
CA ALA A 81 6.89 -8.96 1.44
C ALA A 81 6.39 -8.79 2.89
N ALA A 82 6.32 -7.54 3.36
CA ALA A 82 5.85 -7.24 4.71
C ALA A 82 4.32 -7.44 4.84
N LEU A 83 3.56 -7.05 3.81
CA LEU A 83 2.11 -7.19 3.79
C LEU A 83 1.67 -8.65 3.78
N GLU A 84 2.31 -9.51 2.98
CA GLU A 84 1.97 -10.95 2.93
C GLU A 84 2.24 -11.63 4.29
N GLN A 85 3.31 -11.26 4.99
CA GLN A 85 3.56 -11.75 6.35
C GLN A 85 2.50 -11.26 7.34
N TRP A 86 2.07 -10.00 7.21
CA TRP A 86 1.01 -9.44 8.04
C TRP A 86 -0.35 -10.09 7.77
N LEU A 87 -0.70 -10.34 6.49
CA LEU A 87 -1.91 -11.05 6.07
C LEU A 87 -1.93 -12.49 6.59
N ALA A 88 -0.78 -13.17 6.58
CA ALA A 88 -0.66 -14.53 7.09
C ALA A 88 -0.92 -14.63 8.61
N LYS A 89 -0.59 -13.58 9.39
CA LYS A 89 -0.96 -13.49 10.81
C LYS A 89 -2.46 -13.30 11.02
N GLY A 90 -3.15 -12.73 10.04
CA GLY A 90 -4.60 -12.55 10.08
C GLY A 90 -5.07 -11.40 10.98
N SER A 91 -4.23 -10.41 11.28
CA SER A 91 -4.58 -9.28 12.16
C SER A 91 -5.86 -8.56 11.69
N TYR A 92 -6.09 -8.45 10.38
CA TYR A 92 -7.31 -7.86 9.80
C TYR A 92 -8.62 -8.56 10.20
N LYS A 93 -8.58 -9.82 10.64
CA LYS A 93 -9.78 -10.56 11.04
C LYS A 93 -10.41 -10.03 12.33
N SER A 94 -9.67 -9.22 13.09
CA SER A 94 -10.18 -8.49 14.26
C SER A 94 -10.87 -7.17 13.90
N TRP A 95 -10.82 -6.76 12.63
CA TRP A 95 -11.48 -5.54 12.16
C TRP A 95 -12.97 -5.78 11.88
N HIS A 96 -13.67 -4.73 11.42
CA HIS A 96 -15.04 -4.86 10.93
C HIS A 96 -15.03 -5.62 9.60
N CYS A 97 -15.58 -6.83 9.59
CA CYS A 97 -15.64 -7.68 8.40
C CYS A 97 -17.09 -8.00 8.06
N GLU A 98 -17.38 -8.13 6.78
CA GLU A 98 -18.66 -8.68 6.33
C GLU A 98 -18.90 -10.07 6.97
N ALA A 99 -20.15 -10.36 7.29
CA ALA A 99 -20.52 -11.60 7.97
C ALA A 99 -20.30 -12.85 7.09
N SER A 100 -20.44 -12.70 5.77
CA SER A 100 -20.35 -13.81 4.82
C SER A 100 -19.67 -13.39 3.52
N VAL A 101 -19.04 -14.37 2.89
CA VAL A 101 -18.55 -14.27 1.52
C VAL A 101 -19.73 -14.06 0.56
N HIS A 102 -19.57 -13.20 -0.45
CA HIS A 102 -20.61 -12.91 -1.43
C HIS A 102 -20.04 -12.63 -2.84
N ALA A 103 -20.88 -12.60 -3.86
CA ALA A 103 -20.47 -12.18 -5.20
C ALA A 103 -20.12 -10.70 -5.21
N GLY A 104 -19.05 -10.33 -5.91
CA GLY A 104 -18.67 -8.93 -6.13
C GLY A 104 -19.81 -8.12 -6.73
N ALA A 105 -19.85 -6.83 -6.40
CA ALA A 105 -20.87 -5.92 -6.91
C ALA A 105 -20.88 -5.88 -8.45
N THR A 106 -22.04 -5.61 -9.05
CA THR A 106 -22.18 -5.46 -10.51
C THR A 106 -21.15 -4.48 -11.07
N GLY A 107 -20.40 -4.92 -12.10
CA GLY A 107 -19.32 -4.13 -12.71
C GLY A 107 -17.98 -4.19 -11.98
N SER A 108 -17.88 -4.92 -10.85
CA SER A 108 -16.61 -5.23 -10.22
C SER A 108 -15.88 -6.32 -11.03
N PRO A 109 -14.57 -6.17 -11.29
CA PRO A 109 -13.77 -7.23 -11.90
C PRO A 109 -13.43 -8.35 -10.90
N HIS A 110 -13.74 -8.15 -9.61
CA HIS A 110 -13.50 -9.13 -8.58
C HIS A 110 -14.69 -10.09 -8.50
N GLY A 111 -14.40 -11.40 -8.54
CA GLY A 111 -15.40 -12.48 -8.44
C GLY A 111 -16.04 -12.57 -7.06
N THR A 112 -15.85 -13.68 -6.37
CA THR A 112 -16.39 -13.87 -5.01
C THR A 112 -15.46 -13.26 -3.97
N VAL A 113 -16.00 -12.50 -3.02
CA VAL A 113 -15.24 -11.67 -2.09
C VAL A 113 -15.81 -11.68 -0.66
N ARG A 114 -14.96 -11.28 0.29
CA ARG A 114 -15.36 -10.82 1.63
C ARG A 114 -14.46 -9.66 2.04
N ILE A 115 -15.03 -8.60 2.57
CA ILE A 115 -14.33 -7.35 2.82
C ILE A 115 -14.25 -7.09 4.32
N CYS A 116 -13.07 -6.65 4.75
CA CYS A 116 -12.78 -6.14 6.08
C CYS A 116 -12.29 -4.69 5.98
N THR A 117 -12.74 -3.85 6.91
CA THR A 117 -12.44 -2.42 7.00
C THR A 117 -11.84 -2.14 8.37
N ASN A 118 -10.67 -1.50 8.40
CA ASN A 118 -10.02 -1.21 9.66
C ASN A 118 -10.79 -0.17 10.50
N PRO A 119 -10.52 -0.06 11.81
CA PRO A 119 -11.24 0.88 12.68
C PRO A 119 -11.19 2.34 12.21
N THR A 120 -10.05 2.79 11.66
CA THR A 120 -9.88 4.16 11.14
C THR A 120 -10.89 4.46 10.03
N LEU A 121 -11.04 3.56 9.06
CA LEU A 121 -11.97 3.74 7.95
C LEU A 121 -13.42 3.51 8.40
N ALA A 122 -13.67 2.49 9.23
CA ALA A 122 -15.00 2.16 9.73
C ALA A 122 -15.64 3.33 10.51
N THR A 123 -14.84 4.04 11.30
CA THR A 123 -15.30 5.16 12.16
C THR A 123 -15.27 6.53 11.47
N ALA A 124 -14.72 6.63 10.26
CA ALA A 124 -14.64 7.90 9.54
C ALA A 124 -16.04 8.51 9.29
N LYS A 125 -16.18 9.83 9.39
CA LYS A 125 -17.48 10.49 9.21
C LYS A 125 -17.79 10.82 7.76
N ALA A 126 -16.79 11.22 7.00
CA ALA A 126 -16.90 11.61 5.60
C ALA A 126 -15.56 11.40 4.88
N ALA A 127 -15.61 11.44 3.55
CA ALA A 127 -14.42 11.59 2.72
C ALA A 127 -13.93 13.05 2.70
N PRO A 128 -12.63 13.30 2.40
CA PRO A 128 -11.57 12.30 2.28
C PRO A 128 -11.34 11.56 3.59
N TYR A 129 -11.15 10.24 3.52
CA TYR A 129 -10.92 9.42 4.70
C TYR A 129 -9.54 9.72 5.32
N PRO A 130 -9.32 9.48 6.63
CA PRO A 130 -8.04 9.76 7.26
C PRO A 130 -6.91 8.88 6.74
N ALA A 131 -5.67 9.36 6.80
CA ALA A 131 -4.51 8.51 6.61
C ALA A 131 -4.54 7.34 7.61
N GLY A 132 -4.13 6.16 7.14
CA GLY A 132 -4.21 4.91 7.89
C GLY A 132 -5.54 4.18 7.69
N SER A 133 -6.50 4.77 6.98
CA SER A 133 -7.68 4.04 6.49
C SER A 133 -7.26 2.87 5.61
N ALA A 134 -7.77 1.67 5.87
CA ALA A 134 -7.39 0.48 5.13
C ALA A 134 -8.54 -0.51 4.99
N GLY A 135 -8.47 -1.31 3.94
CA GLY A 135 -9.35 -2.45 3.76
C GLY A 135 -8.61 -3.65 3.20
N VAL A 136 -9.04 -4.83 3.65
CA VAL A 136 -8.60 -6.12 3.13
C VAL A 136 -9.80 -6.78 2.47
N LYS A 137 -9.67 -7.09 1.19
CA LYS A 137 -10.63 -7.88 0.43
C LYS A 137 -10.06 -9.27 0.23
N GLU A 138 -10.68 -10.24 0.88
CA GLU A 138 -10.47 -11.67 0.63
C GLU A 138 -11.07 -12.01 -0.73
N LEU A 139 -10.31 -12.67 -1.60
CA LEU A 139 -10.72 -13.14 -2.92
C LEU A 139 -10.93 -14.65 -2.87
N TYR A 140 -12.02 -15.13 -3.47
CA TYR A 140 -12.39 -16.54 -3.46
C TYR A 140 -12.54 -17.10 -4.87
N THR A 141 -12.11 -18.35 -5.03
CA THR A 141 -12.28 -19.17 -6.23
C THR A 141 -12.76 -20.55 -5.80
N ASP A 142 -13.86 -21.04 -6.38
CA ASP A 142 -14.49 -22.32 -6.02
C ASP A 142 -14.75 -22.47 -4.51
N GLY A 143 -15.16 -21.37 -3.85
CA GLY A 143 -15.46 -21.33 -2.42
C GLY A 143 -14.23 -21.32 -1.50
N LYS A 144 -13.01 -21.29 -2.04
CA LYS A 144 -11.76 -21.26 -1.27
C LYS A 144 -11.09 -19.90 -1.36
N LEU A 145 -10.50 -19.44 -0.26
CA LEU A 145 -9.68 -18.24 -0.24
C LEU A 145 -8.50 -18.43 -1.21
N SER A 146 -8.45 -17.62 -2.26
CA SER A 146 -7.46 -17.70 -3.33
C SER A 146 -6.47 -16.53 -3.34
N GLY A 147 -6.77 -15.45 -2.62
CA GLY A 147 -5.84 -14.34 -2.46
C GLY A 147 -6.44 -13.13 -1.73
N PHE A 148 -5.71 -12.02 -1.81
CA PHE A 148 -6.08 -10.76 -1.19
C PHE A 148 -5.93 -9.59 -2.16
N SER A 149 -6.81 -8.61 -2.03
CA SER A 149 -6.60 -7.25 -2.51
C SER A 149 -6.65 -6.31 -1.31
N VAL A 150 -5.68 -5.43 -1.17
CA VAL A 150 -5.52 -4.55 -0.02
C VAL A 150 -5.35 -3.12 -0.50
N TYR A 151 -5.97 -2.19 0.21
CA TYR A 151 -5.77 -0.77 -0.02
C TYR A 151 -5.48 -0.05 1.29
N VAL A 152 -4.54 0.89 1.26
CA VAL A 152 -4.09 1.65 2.44
C VAL A 152 -3.96 3.11 2.07
N LYS A 153 -4.64 3.99 2.81
CA LYS A 153 -4.46 5.43 2.67
C LYS A 153 -3.19 5.83 3.38
N THR A 154 -2.18 6.24 2.62
CA THR A 154 -0.85 6.56 3.15
C THR A 154 -0.69 8.03 3.54
N LYS A 155 -1.56 8.91 3.03
CA LYS A 155 -1.51 10.36 3.27
C LYS A 155 -2.90 10.97 3.38
N GLU A 156 -2.97 12.14 4.01
CA GLU A 156 -4.18 12.96 4.06
C GLU A 156 -4.55 13.56 2.70
N GLY A 157 -5.81 13.93 2.55
CA GLY A 157 -6.34 14.60 1.36
C GLY A 157 -6.88 13.63 0.30
N GLU A 158 -7.20 14.18 -0.87
CA GLU A 158 -7.82 13.45 -1.97
C GLU A 158 -6.78 13.02 -3.01
N GLY A 159 -7.13 12.02 -3.81
CA GLY A 159 -6.39 11.67 -5.01
C GLY A 159 -5.56 10.38 -4.91
N LYS A 160 -5.16 9.91 -6.08
CA LYS A 160 -4.57 8.59 -6.32
C LYS A 160 -3.20 8.39 -5.66
N GLY A 161 -2.40 9.45 -5.58
CA GLY A 161 -1.10 9.43 -4.92
C GLY A 161 -1.12 9.21 -3.40
N ASN A 162 -2.32 9.19 -2.79
CA ASN A 162 -2.49 8.97 -1.36
C ASN A 162 -2.86 7.51 -1.03
N TRP A 163 -3.04 6.64 -2.02
CA TRP A 163 -3.47 5.26 -1.83
C TRP A 163 -2.41 4.28 -2.32
N TYR A 164 -2.04 3.37 -1.43
CA TYR A 164 -1.29 2.16 -1.76
C TYR A 164 -2.28 1.04 -2.10
N TRP A 165 -1.95 0.29 -3.15
CA TRP A 165 -2.73 -0.84 -3.64
C TRP A 165 -1.86 -2.08 -3.72
N TYR A 166 -2.41 -3.19 -3.24
CA TYR A 166 -1.82 -4.50 -3.38
C TYR A 166 -2.83 -5.50 -3.91
N GLN A 167 -2.41 -6.29 -4.90
CA GLN A 167 -3.02 -7.56 -5.26
C GLN A 167 -1.93 -8.41 -5.90
N LYS A 168 -1.69 -9.61 -5.35
CA LYS A 168 -0.60 -10.48 -5.80
C LYS A 168 -0.62 -10.68 -7.31
N GLY A 169 0.52 -10.42 -7.96
CA GLY A 169 0.66 -10.55 -9.42
C GLY A 169 -0.02 -9.47 -10.26
N MET A 170 -0.57 -8.41 -9.64
CA MET A 170 -1.26 -7.31 -10.33
C MET A 170 -0.77 -5.93 -9.87
N ALA A 171 -0.68 -5.68 -8.57
CA ALA A 171 -0.29 -4.39 -8.01
C ALA A 171 0.47 -4.54 -6.70
N ASP A 172 1.45 -3.68 -6.48
CA ASP A 172 2.16 -3.47 -5.21
C ASP A 172 2.77 -2.06 -5.22
N SER A 173 1.94 -1.02 -5.26
CA SER A 173 2.44 0.34 -5.42
C SER A 173 1.45 1.42 -4.99
N ILE A 174 1.98 2.63 -4.80
CA ILE A 174 1.18 3.85 -4.69
C ILE A 174 0.63 4.19 -6.07
N ASP A 175 -0.63 4.62 -6.16
CA ASP A 175 -1.24 5.06 -7.42
C ASP A 175 -1.19 3.98 -8.51
N ALA A 176 -1.45 2.72 -8.12
CA ALA A 176 -1.51 1.61 -9.07
C ALA A 176 -2.66 1.83 -10.07
N GLU A 177 -2.31 2.19 -11.32
CA GLU A 177 -3.28 2.61 -12.33
C GLU A 177 -4.36 1.56 -12.64
N ALA A 178 -3.98 0.27 -12.58
CA ALA A 178 -4.89 -0.86 -12.72
C ALA A 178 -6.02 -0.88 -11.68
N CYS A 179 -5.80 -0.30 -10.49
CA CYS A 179 -6.79 -0.17 -9.43
C CYS A 179 -7.51 1.18 -9.54
N GLU A 180 -6.74 2.25 -9.72
CA GLU A 180 -7.22 3.64 -9.70
C GLU A 180 -8.28 3.93 -10.76
N GLY A 181 -8.16 3.38 -11.98
CA GLY A 181 -9.14 3.63 -13.05
C GLY A 181 -10.58 3.25 -12.68
N CYS A 182 -10.75 2.16 -11.92
CA CYS A 182 -12.06 1.75 -11.40
C CYS A 182 -12.40 2.44 -10.08
N HIS A 183 -11.43 2.51 -9.17
CA HIS A 183 -11.65 3.04 -7.82
C HIS A 183 -11.88 4.55 -7.78
N ALA A 184 -11.42 5.32 -8.77
CA ALA A 184 -11.72 6.75 -8.87
C ALA A 184 -13.23 7.10 -8.93
N LYS A 185 -14.10 6.12 -9.22
CA LYS A 185 -15.56 6.29 -9.24
C LYS A 185 -16.21 6.15 -7.87
N ALA A 186 -15.48 5.66 -6.87
CA ALA A 186 -15.98 5.46 -5.51
C ALA A 186 -15.78 6.70 -4.64
N ILE A 187 -16.46 6.75 -3.49
CA ILE A 187 -16.24 7.79 -2.48
C ILE A 187 -14.82 7.62 -1.93
N ASP A 188 -13.94 8.55 -2.28
CA ASP A 188 -12.50 8.51 -1.96
C ASP A 188 -11.89 7.11 -2.17
N ARG A 189 -12.14 6.53 -3.34
CA ARG A 189 -11.63 5.20 -3.77
C ARG A 189 -12.15 3.99 -3.00
N VAL A 190 -13.10 4.16 -2.09
CA VAL A 190 -13.67 3.06 -1.30
C VAL A 190 -15.13 2.81 -1.71
N PHE A 191 -15.38 1.67 -2.35
CA PHE A 191 -16.75 1.25 -2.72
C PHE A 191 -17.52 0.65 -1.55
N VAL A 192 -16.83 -0.10 -0.70
CA VAL A 192 -17.44 -0.82 0.43
C VAL A 192 -16.66 -0.46 1.68
N ARG A 193 -17.42 -0.05 2.69
CA ARG A 193 -16.93 0.31 4.01
C ARG A 193 -17.78 -0.41 5.04
N VAL A 194 -17.18 -1.39 5.70
CA VAL A 194 -17.83 -2.16 6.76
C VAL A 194 -17.69 -1.36 8.05
N ASN A 195 -18.81 -0.93 8.63
CA ASN A 195 -18.84 -0.02 9.78
C ASN A 195 -19.59 -0.54 10.99
N GLN A 196 -20.14 -1.76 10.93
CA GLN A 196 -20.77 -2.49 12.05
C GLN A 196 -20.46 -3.97 11.91
#